data_AF-X8AH77-F1
#
_entry.id   AF-X8AH77-F1
#
_cell.length_a   1.000
_cell.length_b   1.000
_cell.length_c   1.000
_cell.angle_alpha   90.00
_cell.angle_beta   90.00
_cell.angle_gamma   90.00
#
_symmetry.space_group_name_H-M   'P 1'
#
loop_
_entity.id
_entity.type
_entity.pdbx_description
1 polymer ?
#
loop_
_entity_poly.entity_id
_entity_poly.type
_entity_poly.pdbx_seq_one_letter_code
_entity_poly.pdbx_strand_id
1 'polypeptide(L)'
;MTFAGVGVPDGARVNVDVERAHHVALAGMAMTMVGACQRILDLVLDHVRSRHQFGVPIGSFQAVQHKAADMHVAIERARALGYFAALTISADDPGDG
;
A
#
# COMPACT_ATOMS: atom_id res chain seq x y z
N MET A 1 17.94 11.06 16.66
CA MET A 1 18.37 12.34 16.07
C MET A 1 17.98 13.44 17.07
N THR A 2 18.91 14.32 17.47
CA THR A 2 18.67 15.33 18.53
C THR A 2 18.95 16.74 18.00
N PHE A 3 18.07 17.68 18.31
CA PHE A 3 18.15 19.07 17.87
C PHE A 3 18.38 20.03 19.04
N ALA A 4 19.47 19.86 19.79
CA ALA A 4 19.80 20.75 20.90
C ALA A 4 20.49 22.03 20.39
N GLY A 5 19.97 23.20 20.77
CA GLY A 5 20.55 24.51 20.42
C GLY A 5 20.25 25.01 19.00
N VAL A 6 19.38 24.32 18.25
CA VAL A 6 18.98 24.73 16.90
C VAL A 6 17.84 25.75 16.97
N GLY A 7 18.12 27.00 16.62
CA GLY A 7 17.10 28.03 16.42
C GLY A 7 16.55 27.99 15.00
N VAL A 8 15.23 28.02 14.82
CA VAL A 8 14.58 28.14 13.51
C VAL A 8 14.24 29.62 13.26
N PRO A 9 14.90 30.27 12.28
CA PRO A 9 14.58 31.64 11.88
C PRO A 9 13.10 31.76 11.46
N ASP A 10 12.44 32.89 11.72
CA ASP A 10 11.01 33.06 11.41
C ASP A 10 10.69 32.84 9.93
N GLY A 11 11.57 33.28 9.02
CA GLY A 11 11.43 33.05 7.58
C GLY A 11 11.66 31.61 7.11
N ALA A 12 12.16 30.72 7.99
CA ALA A 12 12.32 29.30 7.72
C ALA A 12 11.18 28.44 8.30
N ARG A 13 10.22 29.06 9.01
CA ARG A 13 9.05 28.35 9.54
C ARG A 13 8.03 28.16 8.42
N VAL A 14 7.73 26.89 8.13
CA VAL A 14 6.66 26.53 7.20
C VAL A 14 5.40 26.29 8.01
N ASN A 15 4.29 26.91 7.61
CA ASN A 15 2.99 26.55 8.14
C ASN A 15 2.52 25.27 7.43
N VAL A 16 2.34 24.19 8.19
CA VAL A 16 1.96 22.88 7.67
C VAL A 16 0.67 22.45 8.34
N ASP A 17 -0.28 22.01 7.53
CA ASP A 17 -1.40 21.22 8.03
C ASP A 17 -0.91 19.82 8.39
N VAL A 18 -0.69 19.60 9.68
CA VAL A 18 -0.14 18.36 10.24
C VAL A 18 -1.10 17.19 10.03
N GLU A 19 -2.41 17.43 10.11
CA GLU A 19 -3.43 16.40 9.93
C GLU A 19 -3.44 15.91 8.48
N ARG A 20 -3.44 16.85 7.53
CA ARG A 20 -3.32 16.52 6.11
C ARG A 20 -2.02 15.79 5.80
N ALA A 21 -0.89 16.25 6.34
CA ALA A 21 0.40 15.59 6.14
C ALA A 21 0.37 14.13 6.64
N HIS A 22 -0.31 13.87 7.76
CA HIS A 22 -0.50 12.53 8.28
C HIS A 22 -1.39 11.67 7.36
N HIS A 23 -2.49 12.21 6.85
CA HIS A 23 -3.36 11.51 5.91
C HIS A 23 -2.61 11.12 4.62
N VAL A 24 -1.84 12.04 4.04
CA VAL A 24 -1.00 11.77 2.86
C VAL A 24 0.01 10.66 3.15
N ALA A 25 0.68 10.70 4.31
CA ALA A 25 1.64 9.68 4.70
C ALA A 25 0.99 8.29 4.85
N LEU A 26 -0.17 8.22 5.52
CA LEU A 26 -0.93 6.97 5.68
C LEU A 26 -1.39 6.41 4.33
N ALA A 27 -1.94 7.25 3.45
CA ALA A 27 -2.36 6.84 2.11
C ALA A 27 -1.19 6.31 1.27
N GLY A 28 -0.04 6.99 1.32
CA GLY A 28 1.19 6.55 0.66
C GLY A 28 1.70 5.20 1.19
N MET A 29 1.69 5.00 2.51
CA MET A 29 2.04 3.71 3.11
C MET A 29 1.07 2.61 2.71
N ALA A 30 -0.24 2.87 2.71
CA ALA A 30 -1.24 1.90 2.27
C ALA A 30 -0.99 1.46 0.82
N MET A 31 -0.73 2.39 -0.09
CA MET A 31 -0.42 2.07 -1.50
C MET A 31 0.90 1.31 -1.65
N THR A 32 1.90 1.62 -0.82
CA THR A 32 3.15 0.85 -0.78
C THR A 32 2.90 -0.60 -0.38
N MET A 33 2.05 -0.83 0.63
CA MET A 33 1.67 -2.17 1.08
C MET A 33 0.86 -2.93 0.02
N VAL A 34 -0.03 -2.25 -0.72
CA VAL A 34 -0.74 -2.84 -1.87
C VAL A 34 0.27 -3.36 -2.90
N GLY A 35 1.27 -2.57 -3.26
CA GLY A 35 2.34 -2.98 -4.17
C GLY A 35 3.14 -4.18 -3.65
N ALA A 36 3.49 -4.17 -2.36
CA ALA A 36 4.18 -5.28 -1.72
C ALA A 36 3.36 -6.58 -1.76
N CYS A 37 2.06 -6.50 -1.42
CA CYS A 37 1.16 -7.65 -1.47
C CYS A 37 1.00 -8.19 -2.90
N GLN A 38 0.93 -7.33 -3.91
CA GLN A 38 0.91 -7.76 -5.31
C GLN A 38 2.18 -8.55 -5.66
N ARG A 39 3.35 -8.02 -5.29
CA ARG A 39 4.62 -8.72 -5.56
C ARG A 39 4.69 -10.07 -4.86
N ILE A 40 4.17 -10.16 -3.63
CA ILE A 40 4.06 -11.43 -2.89
C ILE A 40 3.15 -12.41 -3.64
N LEU A 41 1.99 -11.97 -4.12
CA LEU A 41 1.09 -12.81 -4.91
C LEU A 41 1.79 -13.32 -6.18
N ASP A 42 2.53 -12.47 -6.89
CA ASP A 42 3.28 -12.88 -8.09
C ASP A 42 4.29 -13.98 -7.77
N LEU A 43 5.07 -13.83 -6.68
CA LEU A 43 6.02 -14.84 -6.21
C LEU A 43 5.32 -16.16 -5.84
N VAL A 44 4.15 -16.09 -5.19
CA VAL A 44 3.35 -17.26 -4.87
C VAL A 44 2.90 -17.96 -6.14
N LEU A 45 2.40 -17.22 -7.13
CA LEU A 45 1.95 -17.77 -8.41
C LEU A 45 3.09 -18.46 -9.18
N ASP A 46 4.29 -17.86 -9.19
CA ASP A 46 5.49 -18.47 -9.78
C ASP A 46 5.87 -19.79 -9.07
N HIS A 47 5.80 -19.78 -7.73
CA HIS A 47 6.11 -20.97 -6.93
C HIS A 47 5.12 -22.11 -7.17
N VAL A 48 3.82 -21.82 -7.14
CA VAL A 48 2.79 -22.87 -7.25
C VAL A 48 2.68 -23.47 -8.64
N ARG A 49 3.16 -22.75 -9.67
CA ARG A 49 3.29 -23.24 -11.05
C ARG A 49 4.49 -24.16 -11.23
N SER A 50 5.61 -23.87 -10.56
CA SER A 50 6.87 -24.63 -10.71
C SER A 50 6.97 -25.83 -9.77
N ARG A 51 6.36 -25.74 -8.58
CA ARG A 51 6.46 -26.77 -7.54
C ARG A 51 5.51 -27.95 -7.82
N HIS A 52 6.08 -29.16 -7.91
CA HIS A 52 5.32 -30.41 -8.09
C HIS A 52 5.28 -31.24 -6.80
N GLN A 53 4.09 -31.71 -6.43
CA GLN A 53 3.86 -32.67 -5.33
C GLN A 53 2.68 -33.57 -5.68
N PHE A 54 2.68 -34.81 -5.17
CA PHE A 54 1.65 -35.80 -5.50
C PHE A 54 1.49 -36.04 -7.01
N GLY A 55 2.58 -35.91 -7.77
CA GLY A 55 2.60 -36.13 -9.22
C GLY A 55 2.06 -34.98 -10.07
N VAL A 56 1.64 -33.85 -9.48
CA VAL A 56 1.08 -32.70 -10.20
C VAL A 56 1.66 -31.37 -9.68
N PRO A 57 1.60 -30.27 -10.45
CA PRO A 57 1.86 -28.93 -9.92
C PRO A 57 0.94 -28.60 -8.75
N ILE A 58 1.46 -28.05 -7.65
CA ILE A 58 0.63 -27.76 -6.47
C ILE A 58 -0.46 -26.72 -6.74
N GLY A 59 -0.29 -25.89 -7.77
CA GLY A 59 -1.29 -24.93 -8.24
C GLY A 59 -2.55 -25.57 -8.83
N SER A 60 -2.58 -26.88 -9.10
CA SER A 60 -3.80 -27.58 -9.53
C SER A 60 -4.76 -27.88 -8.39
N PHE A 61 -4.31 -27.78 -7.12
CA PHE A 61 -5.16 -28.04 -5.98
C PHE A 61 -6.08 -26.87 -5.69
N GLN A 62 -7.38 -27.18 -5.54
CA GLN A 62 -8.43 -26.20 -5.29
C GLN A 62 -8.12 -25.31 -4.07
N ALA A 63 -7.56 -25.87 -3.00
CA ALA A 63 -7.19 -25.11 -1.79
C ALA A 63 -6.12 -24.04 -2.05
N VAL A 64 -5.16 -24.30 -2.95
CA VAL A 64 -4.14 -23.33 -3.34
C VAL A 64 -4.74 -22.24 -4.22
N GLN A 65 -5.62 -22.62 -5.15
CA GLN A 65 -6.32 -21.68 -6.02
C GLN A 65 -7.23 -20.73 -5.24
N HIS A 66 -7.98 -21.23 -4.25
CA HIS A 66 -8.84 -20.38 -3.41
C HIS A 66 -8.01 -19.36 -2.63
N LYS A 67 -6.90 -19.79 -2.01
CA LYS A 67 -6.02 -18.87 -1.29
C LYS A 67 -5.45 -17.78 -2.20
N ALA A 68 -5.02 -18.14 -3.41
CA ALA A 68 -4.51 -17.17 -4.38
C ALA A 68 -5.60 -16.19 -4.84
N ALA A 69 -6.83 -16.68 -5.08
CA ALA A 69 -7.98 -15.84 -5.43
C ALA A 69 -8.36 -14.89 -4.28
N ASP A 70 -8.40 -15.38 -3.04
CA ASP A 70 -8.70 -14.57 -1.86
C ASP A 70 -7.66 -13.45 -1.66
N MET A 71 -6.38 -13.78 -1.83
CA MET A 71 -5.28 -12.79 -1.80
C MET A 71 -5.47 -11.73 -2.88
N HIS A 72 -5.78 -12.13 -4.11
CA HIS A 72 -6.01 -11.21 -5.22
C HIS A 72 -7.17 -10.26 -4.92
N VAL A 73 -8.31 -10.79 -4.47
CA VAL A 73 -9.48 -9.99 -4.10
C VAL A 73 -9.16 -9.02 -2.96
N ALA A 74 -8.41 -9.46 -1.94
CA ALA A 74 -7.99 -8.59 -0.85
C ALA A 74 -7.08 -7.44 -1.33
N ILE A 75 -6.15 -7.71 -2.24
CA ILE A 75 -5.27 -6.70 -2.84
C ILE A 75 -6.07 -5.67 -3.62
N GLU A 76 -7.02 -6.10 -4.45
CA GLU A 76 -7.83 -5.17 -5.25
C GLU A 76 -8.75 -4.31 -4.38
N ARG A 77 -9.30 -4.87 -3.30
CA ARG A 77 -10.05 -4.08 -2.31
C ARG A 77 -9.17 -3.03 -1.63
N ALA A 78 -7.96 -3.42 -1.20
CA ALA A 78 -7.02 -2.50 -0.58
C ALA A 78 -6.56 -1.39 -1.56
N ARG A 79 -6.36 -1.73 -2.84
CA ARG A 79 -6.04 -0.79 -3.91
C ARG A 79 -7.17 0.22 -4.11
N ALA A 80 -8.40 -0.23 -4.23
CA ALA A 80 -9.57 0.63 -4.39
C ALA A 80 -9.72 1.60 -3.20
N LEU A 81 -9.56 1.10 -1.97
CA LEU A 81 -9.62 1.93 -0.77
C LEU A 81 -8.47 2.95 -0.72
N GLY A 82 -7.26 2.56 -1.11
CA GLY A 82 -6.10 3.46 -1.18
C GLY A 82 -6.29 4.60 -2.19
N TYR A 83 -6.84 4.30 -3.37
CA TYR A 83 -7.19 5.34 -4.35
C TYR A 83 -8.32 6.24 -3.85
N PHE A 84 -9.34 5.67 -3.21
CA PHE A 84 -10.41 6.47 -2.62
C PHE A 84 -9.86 7.45 -1.57
N ALA A 85 -9.00 6.98 -0.65
CA ALA A 85 -8.36 7.83 0.34
C ALA A 85 -7.50 8.94 -0.30
N ALA A 86 -6.76 8.64 -1.37
CA ALA A 86 -5.99 9.65 -2.08
C ALA A 86 -6.89 10.72 -2.71
N LEU A 87 -8.02 10.31 -3.31
CA LEU A 87 -8.99 11.23 -3.91
C LEU A 87 -9.67 12.13 -2.86
N THR A 88 -10.03 11.58 -1.69
CA THR A 88 -10.61 12.38 -0.61
C THR A 88 -9.62 13.40 -0.08
N ILE A 89 -8.35 13.00 0.11
CA ILE A 89 -7.28 13.91 0.56
C ILE A 89 -7.02 15.02 -0.46
N SER A 90 -7.13 14.74 -1.77
CA SER A 90 -6.96 15.77 -2.80
C SER A 90 -8.15 16.71 -2.90
N ALA A 91 -9.37 16.22 -2.67
CA ALA A 91 -10.58 17.05 -2.70
C ALA A 91 -10.66 18.01 -1.50
N ASP A 92 -10.08 17.63 -0.36
CA ASP A 92 -9.96 18.48 0.83
C ASP A 92 -8.79 19.50 0.70
N ASP A 93 -8.18 19.67 -0.48
CA ASP A 93 -7.13 20.67 -0.73
C ASP A 93 -7.72 22.08 -0.89
N PRO A 94 -7.42 23.05 0.00
CA PRO A 94 -7.89 24.43 -0.13
C PRO A 94 -7.34 25.16 -1.37
N GLY A 95 -6.37 24.59 -2.09
CA GLY A 95 -5.79 25.14 -3.32
C GLY A 95 -6.47 24.72 -4.63
N ASP A 96 -7.50 23.87 -4.58
CA ASP A 96 -8.32 23.44 -5.74
C ASP A 96 -9.54 24.36 -5.97
N GLY A 97 -9.33 25.69 -5.89
CA GLY A 97 -10.35 26.73 -6.08
C GLY A 97 -9.79 28.07 -6.53
#